data_AF-A0A3B9XIB1-F1
#
_entry.id   AF-A0A3B9XIB1-F1
#
_cell.length_a   1.000
_cell.length_b   1.000
_cell.length_c   1.000
_cell.angle_alpha   90.00
_cell.angle_beta   90.00
_cell.angle_gamma   90.00
#
_symmetry.space_group_name_H-M   'P 1'
#
loop_
_entity.id
_entity.type
_entity.pdbx_description
1 polymer ?
#
loop_
_entity_poly.entity_id
_entity_poly.type
_entity_poly.pdbx_seq_one_letter_code
_entity_poly.pdbx_strand_id
1 'polypeptide(L)'
;MEHSRFSLLKLLFGVILLFSIGGCRSEDPNPEVRDPLYKAIKDELAGAEKGLEDAKKAKEEAYKRMNETEPRTIDKRNAEKEYWKAVKQVDSLTTAVAYLKIRVERRRVETRAAYRKAFKAHKEEEWPNPSEYSGYLTNRRLREVNLNWSRRVPKLKDRLPSSQGEAKPAKKAENSEGGGEE
;
A
#
# COMPACT_ATOMS: atom_id res chain seq x y z
N MET A 1 -71.98 20.71 3.12
CA MET A 1 -70.80 20.08 2.50
C MET A 1 -69.60 21.04 2.32
N GLU A 2 -69.71 22.33 2.63
CA GLU A 2 -68.62 23.29 2.39
C GLU A 2 -67.52 23.30 3.47
N HIS A 3 -67.86 23.00 4.73
CA HIS A 3 -66.86 22.94 5.81
C HIS A 3 -65.78 21.86 5.60
N SER A 4 -66.14 20.72 5.01
CA SER A 4 -65.18 19.64 4.71
C SER A 4 -64.17 20.03 3.62
N ARG A 5 -64.57 20.89 2.66
CA ARG A 5 -63.70 21.40 1.59
C ARG A 5 -62.65 22.38 2.13
N PHE A 6 -63.05 23.26 3.05
CA PHE A 6 -62.12 24.19 3.71
C PHE A 6 -61.12 23.47 4.63
N SER A 7 -61.52 22.36 5.28
CA SER A 7 -60.62 21.59 6.14
C SER A 7 -59.57 20.81 5.33
N LEU A 8 -59.96 20.25 4.18
CA LEU A 8 -59.04 19.58 3.24
C LEU A 8 -58.01 20.56 2.65
N LEU A 9 -58.43 21.78 2.30
CA LEU A 9 -57.55 22.80 1.74
C LEU A 9 -56.47 23.26 2.74
N LYS A 10 -56.85 23.44 4.01
CA LYS A 10 -55.92 23.80 5.10
C LYS A 10 -54.88 22.71 5.35
N LEU A 11 -55.30 21.44 5.27
CA LEU A 11 -54.40 20.29 5.48
C LEU A 11 -53.40 20.16 4.31
N LEU A 12 -53.84 20.37 3.07
CA LEU A 12 -52.99 20.40 1.88
C LEU A 12 -51.96 21.55 1.94
N PHE A 13 -52.37 22.74 2.38
CA PHE A 13 -51.48 23.89 2.55
C PHE A 13 -50.43 23.64 3.66
N GLY A 14 -50.83 23.00 4.75
CA GLY A 14 -49.91 22.60 5.84
C GLY A 14 -48.83 21.61 5.37
N VAL A 15 -49.20 20.64 4.53
CA VAL A 15 -48.24 19.68 3.95
C VAL A 15 -47.26 20.38 3.00
N ILE A 16 -47.75 21.27 2.12
CA ILE A 16 -46.90 22.03 1.18
C ILE A 16 -45.91 22.94 1.93
N LEU A 17 -46.35 23.58 3.02
CA LEU A 17 -45.48 24.43 3.84
C LEU A 17 -44.39 23.59 4.55
N LEU A 18 -44.72 22.38 5.02
CA LEU A 18 -43.75 21.46 5.64
C LEU A 18 -42.65 21.03 4.66
N PHE A 19 -43.00 20.75 3.40
CA PHE A 19 -42.03 20.41 2.36
C PHE A 19 -41.14 21.60 1.94
N SER A 20 -41.61 22.84 2.12
CA SER A 20 -40.87 24.04 1.72
C SER A 20 -39.73 24.41 2.69
N ILE A 21 -39.76 23.92 3.94
CA ILE A 21 -38.78 24.27 4.98
C ILE A 21 -37.65 23.22 5.07
N GLY A 22 -37.85 22.01 4.52
CA GLY A 22 -36.87 20.91 4.60
C GLY A 22 -35.67 20.99 3.63
N GLY A 23 -35.55 22.06 2.83
CA GLY A 23 -34.61 22.14 1.70
C GLY A 23 -33.26 22.80 1.96
N CYS A 24 -32.86 23.07 3.20
CA CYS A 24 -31.57 23.72 3.47
C CYS A 24 -30.42 22.71 3.32
N ARG A 25 -29.89 22.59 2.10
CA ARG A 25 -28.75 21.73 1.78
C ARG A 25 -27.48 22.37 2.33
N SER A 26 -26.85 21.72 3.31
CA SER A 26 -25.55 22.15 3.87
C SER A 26 -24.40 21.43 3.18
N GLU A 27 -23.29 22.12 2.97
CA GLU A 27 -22.04 21.49 2.55
C GLU A 27 -21.54 20.53 3.65
N ASP A 28 -21.07 19.35 3.25
CA ASP A 28 -20.36 18.42 4.14
C ASP A 28 -19.02 19.05 4.57
N PRO A 29 -18.71 19.16 5.88
CA PRO A 29 -17.46 19.72 6.35
C PRO A 29 -16.22 18.86 6.06
N ASN A 30 -16.38 17.55 5.84
CA ASN A 30 -15.26 16.61 5.62
C ASN A 30 -15.51 15.65 4.44
N PRO A 31 -15.67 16.16 3.21
CA PRO A 31 -15.96 15.34 2.04
C PRO A 31 -14.85 14.32 1.74
N GLU A 32 -13.60 14.58 2.16
CA GLU A 32 -12.46 13.67 1.96
C GLU A 32 -12.67 12.26 2.54
N VAL A 33 -13.51 12.12 3.57
CA VAL A 33 -13.77 10.81 4.17
C VAL A 33 -14.58 9.92 3.21
N ARG A 34 -15.34 10.49 2.28
CA ARG A 34 -16.11 9.75 1.27
C ARG A 34 -15.27 9.39 0.05
N ASP A 35 -14.11 10.02 -0.16
CA ASP A 35 -13.24 9.76 -1.29
C ASP A 35 -12.43 8.45 -1.10
N PRO A 36 -12.63 7.43 -1.96
CA PRO A 36 -11.90 6.17 -1.85
C PRO A 36 -10.40 6.34 -2.11
N LEU A 37 -9.99 7.32 -2.93
CA LEU A 37 -8.57 7.57 -3.21
C LEU A 37 -7.88 8.16 -1.99
N TYR A 38 -8.53 9.09 -1.28
CA TYR A 38 -8.00 9.65 -0.04
C TYR A 38 -7.77 8.56 1.01
N LYS A 39 -8.76 7.69 1.22
CA LYS A 39 -8.66 6.53 2.11
C LYS A 39 -7.49 5.61 1.74
N ALA A 40 -7.40 5.23 0.47
CA ALA A 40 -6.33 4.35 0.00
C ALA A 40 -4.92 4.92 0.23
N ILE A 41 -4.71 6.22 -0.03
CA ILE A 41 -3.41 6.88 0.19
C ILE A 41 -3.12 7.01 1.70
N LYS A 42 -4.15 7.26 2.53
CA LYS A 42 -4.02 7.32 3.99
C LYS A 42 -3.62 5.96 4.57
N ASP A 43 -4.19 4.87 4.06
CA ASP A 43 -3.83 3.51 4.46
C ASP A 43 -2.39 3.17 4.01
N GLU A 44 -1.98 3.60 2.81
CA GLU A 44 -0.60 3.49 2.30
C GLU A 44 0.40 4.23 3.22
N LEU A 45 0.04 5.43 3.70
CA LEU A 45 0.83 6.18 4.66
C LEU A 45 0.96 5.45 6.00
N ALA A 46 -0.14 4.94 6.57
CA ALA A 46 -0.12 4.21 7.83
C ALA A 46 0.77 2.95 7.75
N GLY A 47 0.70 2.23 6.63
CA GLY A 47 1.58 1.09 6.35
C GLY A 47 3.05 1.48 6.27
N ALA A 48 3.36 2.60 5.59
CA ALA A 48 4.72 3.11 5.47
C ALA A 48 5.29 3.61 6.80
N GLU A 49 4.49 4.27 7.64
CA GLU A 49 4.90 4.71 8.97
C GLU A 49 5.22 3.53 9.88
N LYS A 50 4.38 2.49 9.90
CA LYS A 50 4.68 1.24 10.61
C LYS A 50 5.96 0.59 10.11
N GLY A 51 6.12 0.49 8.78
CA GLY A 51 7.34 -0.05 8.18
C GLY A 51 8.60 0.74 8.54
N LEU A 52 8.49 2.07 8.66
CA LEU A 52 9.58 2.93 9.11
C LEU A 52 9.96 2.67 10.57
N GLU A 53 8.99 2.50 11.46
CA GLU A 53 9.26 2.16 12.87
C GLU A 53 9.96 0.80 13.00
N ASP A 54 9.49 -0.21 12.27
CA ASP A 54 10.11 -1.54 12.27
C ASP A 54 11.53 -1.49 11.68
N ALA A 55 11.75 -0.73 10.61
CA ALA A 55 13.08 -0.54 10.03
C ALA A 55 14.04 0.21 10.97
N LYS A 56 13.55 1.17 11.76
CA LYS A 56 14.36 1.86 12.78
C LYS A 56 14.83 0.90 13.87
N LYS A 57 13.94 0.03 14.36
CA LYS A 57 14.29 -1.03 15.32
C LYS A 57 15.35 -1.98 14.74
N ALA A 58 15.14 -2.45 13.51
CA ALA A 58 16.12 -3.30 12.83
C ALA A 58 17.49 -2.62 12.64
N LYS A 59 17.52 -1.31 12.38
CA LYS A 59 18.75 -0.53 12.31
C LYS A 59 19.48 -0.49 13.66
N GLU A 60 18.74 -0.30 14.75
CA GLU A 60 19.31 -0.29 16.11
C GLU A 60 19.87 -1.67 16.50
N GLU A 61 19.17 -2.75 16.18
CA GLU A 61 19.65 -4.12 16.40
C GLU A 61 20.92 -4.41 15.58
N ALA A 62 20.93 -4.03 14.29
CA ALA A 62 22.11 -4.16 13.44
C ALA A 62 23.30 -3.34 13.95
N TYR A 63 23.04 -2.15 14.49
CA TYR A 63 24.08 -1.31 15.10
C TYR A 63 24.68 -1.95 16.35
N LYS A 64 23.86 -2.50 17.25
CA LYS A 64 24.31 -3.24 18.44
C LYS A 64 25.18 -4.44 18.03
N ARG A 65 24.67 -5.27 17.12
CA ARG A 65 25.40 -6.43 16.59
C ARG A 65 26.74 -6.03 15.98
N MET A 66 26.76 -4.99 15.16
CA MET A 66 27.99 -4.46 14.58
C MET A 66 29.00 -4.09 15.67
N ASN A 67 28.59 -3.43 16.75
CA ASN A 67 29.49 -3.01 17.82
C ASN A 67 29.98 -4.15 18.72
N GLU A 68 29.13 -5.15 18.97
CA GLU A 68 29.46 -6.33 19.78
C GLU A 68 30.36 -7.34 19.05
N THR A 69 30.38 -7.29 17.71
CA THR A 69 31.19 -8.22 16.91
C THR A 69 32.68 -7.90 17.01
N GLU A 70 33.49 -8.96 17.18
CA GLU A 70 34.95 -8.85 17.35
C GLU A 70 35.62 -8.07 16.20
N PRO A 71 36.53 -7.13 16.49
CA PRO A 71 37.24 -6.38 15.47
C PRO A 71 38.03 -7.26 14.49
N ARG A 72 38.19 -6.79 13.25
CA ARG A 72 39.03 -7.42 12.19
C ARG A 72 38.59 -8.82 11.74
N THR A 73 37.36 -9.23 12.02
CA THR A 73 36.77 -10.49 11.55
C THR A 73 35.94 -10.30 10.27
N ILE A 74 35.67 -11.41 9.55
CA ILE A 74 34.72 -11.40 8.42
C ILE A 74 33.32 -11.04 8.92
N ASP A 75 32.95 -11.49 10.12
CA ASP A 75 31.66 -11.23 10.74
C ASP A 75 31.46 -9.74 11.01
N LYS A 76 32.49 -9.02 11.47
CA LYS A 76 32.42 -7.56 11.63
C LYS A 76 32.07 -6.86 10.32
N ARG A 77 32.73 -7.26 9.22
CA ARG A 77 32.46 -6.70 7.89
C ARG A 77 31.03 -7.03 7.42
N ASN A 78 30.52 -8.21 7.73
CA ASN A 78 29.15 -8.59 7.40
C ASN A 78 28.13 -7.80 8.23
N ALA A 79 28.35 -7.66 9.55
CA ALA A 79 27.51 -6.86 10.43
C ALA A 79 27.49 -5.37 10.04
N GLU A 80 28.63 -4.82 9.61
CA GLU A 80 28.70 -3.46 9.07
C GLU A 80 27.87 -3.31 7.77
N LYS A 81 27.96 -4.28 6.85
CA LYS A 81 27.12 -4.30 5.64
C LYS A 81 25.63 -4.37 5.99
N GLU A 82 25.24 -5.17 6.98
CA GLU A 82 23.86 -5.27 7.46
C GLU A 82 23.38 -3.93 8.05
N TYR A 83 24.20 -3.28 8.88
CA TYR A 83 23.90 -1.96 9.42
C TYR A 83 23.68 -0.93 8.30
N TRP A 84 24.61 -0.82 7.34
CA TRP A 84 24.46 0.14 6.24
C TRP A 84 23.28 -0.19 5.32
N LYS A 85 22.92 -1.47 5.16
CA LYS A 85 21.69 -1.87 4.47
C LYS A 85 20.45 -1.40 5.23
N ALA A 86 20.44 -1.54 6.56
CA ALA A 86 19.34 -1.07 7.40
C ALA A 86 19.23 0.47 7.38
N VAL A 87 20.34 1.21 7.39
CA VAL A 87 20.36 2.68 7.23
C VAL A 87 19.69 3.09 5.91
N LYS A 88 20.11 2.50 4.79
CA LYS A 88 19.51 2.78 3.47
C LYS A 88 18.01 2.47 3.42
N GLN A 89 17.59 1.40 4.10
CA GLN A 89 16.18 1.05 4.20
C GLN A 89 15.38 2.10 4.98
N VAL A 90 15.92 2.60 6.11
CA VAL A 90 15.32 3.68 6.90
C VAL A 90 15.22 4.97 6.08
N ASP A 91 16.27 5.35 5.34
CA ASP A 91 16.26 6.56 4.51
C ASP A 91 15.20 6.46 3.41
N SER A 92 15.16 5.32 2.71
CA SER A 92 14.14 5.03 1.69
C SER A 92 12.72 5.15 2.25
N LEU A 93 12.42 4.49 3.38
CA LEU A 93 11.11 4.56 4.02
C LEU A 93 10.77 5.96 4.55
N THR A 94 11.77 6.70 5.03
CA THR A 94 11.58 8.09 5.48
C THR A 94 11.14 8.99 4.34
N THR A 95 11.80 8.88 3.17
CA THR A 95 11.39 9.63 1.98
C THR A 95 10.00 9.22 1.50
N ALA A 96 9.66 7.92 1.55
CA ALA A 96 8.34 7.42 1.19
C ALA A 96 7.24 7.97 2.11
N VAL A 97 7.46 7.98 3.44
CA VAL A 97 6.54 8.58 4.42
C VAL A 97 6.35 10.07 4.15
N ALA A 98 7.44 10.82 3.94
CA ALA A 98 7.37 12.25 3.64
C ALA A 98 6.56 12.53 2.36
N TYR A 99 6.82 11.77 1.29
CA TYR A 99 6.07 11.84 0.03
C TYR A 99 4.57 11.55 0.24
N LEU A 100 4.23 10.49 0.98
CA LEU A 100 2.84 10.13 1.23
C LEU A 100 2.10 11.18 2.07
N LYS A 101 2.76 11.79 3.07
CA LYS A 101 2.18 12.91 3.84
C LYS A 101 1.79 14.08 2.94
N ILE A 102 2.70 14.50 2.06
CA ILE A 102 2.43 15.57 1.09
C ILE A 102 1.25 15.18 0.19
N ARG A 103 1.21 13.92 -0.27
CA ARG A 103 0.17 13.42 -1.15
C ARG A 103 -1.21 13.36 -0.49
N VAL A 104 -1.30 12.94 0.77
CA VAL A 104 -2.54 12.91 1.56
C VAL A 104 -3.12 14.32 1.70
N GLU A 105 -2.29 15.29 2.12
CA GLU A 105 -2.73 16.68 2.28
C GLU A 105 -3.14 17.32 0.96
N ARG A 106 -2.36 17.09 -0.10
CA ARG A 106 -2.72 17.53 -1.45
C ARG A 106 -4.08 16.98 -1.87
N ARG A 107 -4.29 15.67 -1.72
CA ARG A 107 -5.57 15.06 -2.11
C ARG A 107 -6.72 15.62 -1.28
N ARG A 108 -6.54 15.81 0.03
CA ARG A 108 -7.55 16.44 0.90
C ARG A 108 -8.00 17.80 0.35
N VAL A 109 -7.06 18.66 -0.04
CA VAL A 109 -7.36 19.98 -0.62
C VAL A 109 -8.08 19.85 -1.97
N GLU A 110 -7.59 18.99 -2.87
CA GLU A 110 -8.19 18.74 -4.18
C GLU A 110 -9.63 18.21 -4.06
N THR A 111 -9.83 17.22 -3.19
CA THR A 111 -11.13 16.63 -2.88
C THR A 111 -12.11 17.67 -2.36
N ARG A 112 -11.71 18.50 -1.38
CA ARG A 112 -12.57 19.58 -0.86
C ARG A 112 -12.92 20.61 -1.94
N ALA A 113 -11.99 20.92 -2.84
CA ALA A 113 -12.26 21.83 -3.95
C ALA A 113 -13.21 21.20 -4.99
N ALA A 114 -13.02 19.93 -5.33
CA ALA A 114 -13.85 19.19 -6.27
C ALA A 114 -15.27 19.00 -5.72
N TYR A 115 -15.42 18.62 -4.45
CA TYR A 115 -16.72 18.51 -3.78
C TYR A 115 -17.47 19.85 -3.80
N ARG A 116 -16.82 20.96 -3.43
CA ARG A 116 -17.46 22.28 -3.47
C ARG A 116 -17.94 22.67 -4.88
N LYS A 117 -17.19 22.30 -5.92
CA LYS A 117 -17.62 22.50 -7.32
C LYS A 117 -18.84 21.63 -7.66
N ALA A 118 -18.84 20.36 -7.27
CA ALA A 118 -19.95 19.44 -7.49
C ALA A 118 -21.22 19.86 -6.72
N PHE A 119 -21.07 20.29 -5.47
CA PHE A 119 -22.14 20.82 -4.62
C PHE A 119 -22.81 22.03 -5.28
N LYS A 120 -22.03 23.02 -5.70
CA LYS A 120 -22.52 24.22 -6.42
C LYS A 120 -23.21 23.89 -7.74
N ALA A 121 -22.77 22.81 -8.41
CA ALA A 121 -23.36 22.34 -9.65
C ALA A 121 -24.52 21.34 -9.45
N HIS A 122 -24.93 21.08 -8.19
CA HIS A 122 -25.94 20.09 -7.81
C HIS A 122 -25.65 18.64 -8.29
N LYS A 123 -24.37 18.31 -8.50
CA LYS A 123 -23.86 17.02 -9.03
C LYS A 123 -23.10 16.21 -7.99
N GLU A 124 -23.54 16.22 -6.74
CA GLU A 124 -22.87 15.49 -5.65
C GLU A 124 -22.85 13.98 -5.87
N GLU A 125 -23.85 13.42 -6.55
CA GLU A 125 -23.94 11.99 -6.85
C GLU A 125 -22.87 11.51 -7.84
N GLU A 126 -22.39 12.40 -8.72
CA GLU A 126 -21.32 12.11 -9.69
C GLU A 126 -19.92 12.17 -9.04
N TRP A 127 -19.84 12.64 -7.80
CA TRP A 127 -18.60 12.79 -7.05
C TRP A 127 -18.53 11.74 -5.92
N PRO A 128 -17.41 10.99 -5.76
CA PRO A 128 -16.14 11.06 -6.48
C PRO A 128 -16.15 10.39 -7.86
N ASN A 129 -15.26 10.82 -8.76
CA ASN A 129 -15.14 10.22 -10.10
C ASN A 129 -14.62 8.76 -10.01
N PRO A 130 -15.41 7.75 -10.42
CA PRO A 130 -15.01 6.35 -10.33
C PRO A 130 -13.82 6.00 -11.23
N SER A 131 -13.63 6.73 -12.34
CA SER A 131 -12.52 6.52 -13.27
C SER A 131 -11.16 6.89 -12.66
N GLU A 132 -11.12 7.91 -11.79
CA GLU A 132 -9.89 8.28 -11.09
C GLU A 132 -9.41 7.13 -10.19
N TYR A 133 -10.35 6.51 -9.47
CA TYR A 133 -10.02 5.45 -8.54
C TYR A 133 -9.56 4.18 -9.27
N SER A 134 -10.22 3.80 -10.37
CA SER A 134 -9.78 2.65 -11.19
C SER A 134 -8.40 2.88 -11.82
N GLY A 135 -8.12 4.11 -12.27
CA GLY A 135 -6.79 4.52 -12.74
C GLY A 135 -5.73 4.39 -11.65
N TYR A 136 -6.03 4.81 -10.42
CA TYR A 136 -5.13 4.63 -9.28
C TYR A 136 -4.85 3.15 -8.99
N LEU A 137 -5.88 2.30 -8.94
CA LEU A 137 -5.71 0.86 -8.71
C LEU A 137 -4.84 0.21 -9.80
N THR A 138 -5.04 0.61 -11.05
CA THR A 138 -4.23 0.12 -12.18
C THR A 138 -2.76 0.52 -12.00
N ASN A 139 -2.49 1.79 -11.71
CA ASN A 139 -1.13 2.28 -11.45
C ASN A 139 -0.50 1.61 -10.24
N ARG A 140 -1.26 1.38 -9.18
CA ARG A 140 -0.81 0.65 -8.00
C ARG A 140 -0.39 -0.78 -8.37
N ARG A 141 -1.25 -1.50 -9.09
CA ARG A 141 -0.94 -2.86 -9.58
C ARG A 141 0.33 -2.88 -10.42
N LEU A 142 0.51 -1.92 -11.33
CA LEU A 142 1.71 -1.84 -12.17
C LEU A 142 2.99 -1.63 -11.35
N ARG A 143 2.93 -0.88 -10.24
CA ARG A 143 4.07 -0.70 -9.32
C ARG A 143 4.39 -1.96 -8.50
N GLU A 144 3.37 -2.74 -8.15
CA GLU A 144 3.53 -3.98 -7.37
C GLU A 144 4.02 -5.16 -8.22
N VAL A 145 3.79 -5.15 -9.53
CA VAL A 145 4.25 -6.22 -10.43
C VAL A 145 5.77 -6.25 -10.48
N ASN A 146 6.33 -7.45 -10.32
CA ASN A 146 7.76 -7.68 -10.48
C ASN A 146 8.19 -7.44 -11.94
N LEU A 147 8.92 -6.35 -12.18
CA LEU A 147 9.45 -5.96 -13.49
C LEU A 147 10.71 -6.73 -13.90
N ASN A 148 11.07 -7.80 -13.18
CA ASN A 148 12.25 -8.58 -13.50
C ASN A 148 12.08 -9.32 -14.83
N TRP A 149 12.65 -8.72 -15.89
CA TRP A 149 12.65 -9.25 -17.25
C TRP A 149 13.34 -10.61 -17.34
N SER A 150 14.36 -10.87 -16.52
CA SER A 150 15.13 -12.13 -16.54
C SER A 150 14.31 -13.36 -16.14
N ARG A 151 13.16 -13.18 -15.48
CA ARG A 151 12.22 -14.28 -15.19
C ARG A 151 11.32 -14.64 -16.38
N ARG A 152 11.16 -13.74 -17.36
CA ARG A 152 10.27 -13.90 -18.53
C ARG A 152 11.01 -14.43 -19.76
N VAL A 153 12.34 -14.28 -19.80
CA VAL A 153 13.17 -14.80 -20.88
C VAL A 153 13.58 -16.23 -20.54
N PRO A 154 13.28 -17.24 -21.39
CA PRO A 154 13.75 -18.61 -21.20
C PRO A 154 15.27 -18.63 -21.05
N LYS A 155 15.79 -19.28 -20.01
CA LYS A 155 17.23 -19.28 -19.76
C LYS A 155 17.90 -20.15 -20.81
N LEU A 156 19.15 -19.84 -21.17
CA LEU A 156 19.91 -20.60 -22.15
C LEU A 156 20.02 -22.10 -21.79
N LYS A 157 20.04 -22.41 -20.49
CA LYS A 157 20.01 -23.79 -19.96
C LYS A 157 18.75 -24.58 -20.37
N ASP A 158 17.63 -23.89 -20.57
CA ASP A 158 16.36 -24.50 -20.97
C ASP A 158 16.29 -24.69 -22.50
N ARG A 159 17.19 -24.06 -23.26
CA ARG A 159 17.26 -24.11 -24.73
C ARG A 159 18.31 -25.08 -25.26
N LEU A 160 19.25 -25.48 -24.40
CA LEU A 160 20.22 -26.51 -24.75
C LEU A 160 19.55 -27.86 -24.53
N PRO A 161 19.38 -28.71 -25.56
CA PRO A 161 19.03 -30.10 -25.32
C PRO A 161 20.11 -30.65 -24.41
N SER A 162 19.73 -31.07 -23.21
CA SER A 162 20.63 -31.71 -22.26
C SER A 162 21.40 -32.79 -23.01
N SER A 163 22.73 -32.67 -23.08
CA SER A 163 23.56 -33.86 -23.21
C SER A 163 23.17 -34.72 -22.00
N GLN A 164 22.35 -35.74 -22.23
CA GLN A 164 22.15 -36.84 -21.31
C GLN A 164 23.51 -37.54 -21.15
N GLY A 165 24.36 -36.95 -20.33
CA GLY A 165 25.52 -37.57 -19.73
C GLY A 165 25.18 -37.71 -18.26
N GLU A 166 24.53 -38.82 -17.93
CA GLU A 166 24.34 -39.27 -16.56
C GLU A 166 25.70 -39.27 -15.83
N ALA A 167 25.93 -38.26 -14.99
CA ALA A 167 26.95 -38.39 -13.96
C ALA A 167 26.39 -39.35 -12.91
N LYS A 168 26.66 -40.65 -13.08
CA LYS A 168 26.43 -41.68 -12.07
C LYS A 168 26.96 -41.19 -10.71
N PRO A 169 26.15 -41.20 -9.63
CA PRO A 169 26.69 -40.92 -8.31
C PRO A 169 27.68 -42.03 -7.94
N ALA A 170 28.92 -41.65 -7.61
CA ALA A 170 29.95 -42.55 -7.12
C ALA A 170 29.41 -43.30 -5.89
N LYS A 171 29.38 -44.63 -5.98
CA LYS A 171 29.08 -45.53 -4.86
C LYS A 171 30.02 -45.20 -3.71
N LYS A 172 29.40 -44.88 -2.57
CA LYS A 172 29.98 -44.81 -1.24
C LYS A 172 30.76 -46.11 -0.99
N ALA A 173 32.07 -46.02 -0.79
CA ALA A 173 32.89 -47.16 -0.39
C ALA A 173 32.47 -47.58 1.03
N GLU A 174 32.03 -48.83 1.11
CA GLU A 174 31.61 -49.53 2.31
C GLU A 174 32.86 -50.01 3.06
N ASN A 175 32.86 -49.82 4.39
CA ASN A 175 33.90 -50.26 5.31
C ASN A 175 34.29 -51.73 5.08
N SER A 176 35.57 -51.99 4.80
CA SER A 176 36.19 -53.28 5.07
C SER A 176 36.81 -53.24 6.46
N GLU A 177 36.02 -53.64 7.46
CA GLU A 177 36.48 -53.98 8.79
C GLU A 177 37.08 -55.39 8.69
N GLY A 178 38.41 -55.47 8.69
CA GLY A 178 39.17 -56.72 8.63
C GLY A 178 40.35 -56.62 9.59
N GLY A 179 40.08 -56.78 10.88
CA GLY A 179 41.09 -56.90 11.93
C GLY A 179 41.05 -58.32 12.48
N GLY A 180 41.88 -59.20 11.91
CA GLY A 180 42.21 -60.51 12.47
C GLY A 180 43.55 -60.43 13.21
N GLU A 181 43.51 -60.87 14.47
CA GLU A 181 44.54 -61.57 15.26
C GLU A 181 46.02 -61.30 14.98
N GLU A 182 46.70 -60.72 15.98
CA GLU A 182 47.73 -61.40 16.80
C GLU A 182 47.87 -60.71 18.18
#